data_AF-A0A937SV64-F1
#
_entry.id   AF-A0A937SV64-F1
#
_cell.length_a   1.000
_cell.length_b   1.000
_cell.length_c   1.000
_cell.angle_alpha   90.00
_cell.angle_beta   90.00
_cell.angle_gamma   90.00
#
_symmetry.space_group_name_H-M   'P 1'
#
loop_
_entity.id
_entity.type
_entity.pdbx_description
1 polymer ?
#
loop_
_entity_poly.entity_id
_entity_poly.type
_entity_poly.pdbx_seq_one_letter_code
_entity_poly.pdbx_strand_id
1 'polypeptide(L)' 'MVSAFKKALNSGKFVVTSEVAPPKGTNLDKMAHHIELLKDKVDAMNVTDHQSSVMRFPSLGGAL' A
#
# COMPACT_ATOMS: atom_id res chain seq x y z
N MET A 1 -16.30 -4.12 -13.09
CA MET A 1 -16.48 -3.96 -11.63
C MET A 1 -15.73 -2.71 -11.19
N VAL A 2 -16.35 -1.80 -10.43
CA VAL A 2 -15.69 -0.56 -9.96
C VAL A 2 -14.91 -0.87 -8.68
N SER A 3 -13.62 -0.54 -8.62
CA SER A 3 -12.79 -0.78 -7.43
C SER A 3 -13.29 0.02 -6.22
N ALA A 4 -13.02 -0.47 -5.01
CA ALA A 4 -13.40 0.21 -3.76
C ALA A 4 -12.87 1.65 -3.73
N PHE A 5 -11.62 1.85 -4.17
CA PHE A 5 -11.02 3.18 -4.25
C PHE A 5 -11.74 4.12 -5.24
N LYS A 6 -12.15 3.62 -6.42
CA LYS A 6 -12.93 4.44 -7.36
C LYS A 6 -14.29 4.84 -6.78
N LYS A 7 -14.91 4.00 -5.94
CA LYS A 7 -16.12 4.39 -5.19
C LYS A 7 -15.81 5.47 -4.15
N ALA A 8 -14.69 5.35 -3.43
CA ALA A 8 -14.28 6.35 -2.44
C ALA A 8 -14.06 7.73 -3.09
N LEU A 9 -13.36 7.79 -4.23
CA LEU A 9 -13.14 9.03 -4.99
C LEU A 9 -14.46 9.69 -5.46
N ASN A 10 -15.47 8.89 -5.82
CA ASN A 10 -16.75 9.41 -6.29
C ASN A 10 -17.73 9.78 -5.15
N SER A 11 -17.40 9.49 -3.90
CA SER A 11 -18.34 9.64 -2.78
C SER A 11 -18.47 11.06 -2.23
N GLY A 12 -17.58 11.98 -2.63
CA GLY A 12 -17.54 13.35 -2.10
C GLY A 12 -16.99 13.47 -0.67
N LYS A 13 -16.61 12.35 -0.03
CA LYS A 13 -15.95 12.36 1.28
C LYS A 13 -14.46 12.74 1.16
N PHE A 14 -13.87 13.20 2.26
CA PHE A 14 -12.42 13.37 2.32
C PHE A 14 -11.72 12.01 2.24
N VAL A 15 -10.86 11.83 1.25
CA VAL A 15 -10.16 10.56 0.97
C VAL A 15 -8.80 10.57 1.62
N VAL A 16 -8.47 9.51 2.35
CA VAL A 16 -7.16 9.32 2.99
C VAL A 16 -6.46 8.13 2.33
N THR A 17 -5.23 8.34 1.89
CA THR A 17 -4.39 7.28 1.31
C THR A 17 -3.08 7.16 2.08
N SER A 18 -2.44 5.99 2.02
CA SER A 18 -1.09 5.81 2.53
C SER A 18 -0.20 5.10 1.51
N GLU A 19 1.10 5.34 1.63
CA GLU A 19 2.11 4.68 0.82
C GLU A 19 2.83 3.60 1.63
N VAL A 20 3.04 2.45 1.01
CA VAL A 20 3.80 1.34 1.59
C VAL A 20 5.09 1.16 0.81
N ALA A 21 6.19 1.23 1.54
CA ALA A 21 7.54 1.05 1.05
C ALA A 21 8.04 -0.35 1.41
N PRO A 22 8.20 -1.27 0.44
CA PRO A 22 8.72 -2.59 0.75
C PRO A 22 10.13 -2.55 1.35
N PRO A 23 10.48 -3.49 2.24
CA PRO A 23 11.80 -3.54 2.85
C PRO A 23 12.87 -4.02 1.85
N LYS A 24 14.13 -3.93 2.27
CA LYS A 24 15.22 -4.66 1.59
C LYS A 24 15.20 -6.12 2.06
N GLY A 25 15.42 -7.05 1.13
CA GLY A 25 15.43 -8.48 1.41
C GLY A 25 14.02 -9.09 1.40
N THR A 26 13.89 -10.28 1.97
CA THR A 26 12.68 -11.12 1.89
C THR A 26 11.86 -11.17 3.19
N ASN A 27 12.36 -10.62 4.29
CA ASN A 27 11.57 -10.53 5.52
C ASN A 27 10.55 -9.38 5.39
N LEU A 28 9.26 -9.74 5.36
CA LEU A 28 8.13 -8.81 5.23
C LEU A 28 7.38 -8.57 6.55
N ASP A 29 7.80 -9.16 7.67
CA ASP A 29 7.04 -9.18 8.93
C ASP A 29 6.71 -7.76 9.41
N LYS A 30 7.68 -6.85 9.34
CA LYS A 30 7.47 -5.44 9.72
C LYS A 30 6.51 -4.71 8.77
N MET A 31 6.58 -5.00 7.47
CA MET A 31 5.68 -4.42 6.48
C MET A 31 4.24 -4.90 6.74
N ALA A 32 4.04 -6.21 6.92
CA ALA A 32 2.74 -6.80 7.23
C ALA A 32 2.16 -6.22 8.53
N HIS A 33 2.97 -6.11 9.59
CA HIS A 33 2.56 -5.48 10.85
C HIS A 33 2.05 -4.04 10.65
N HIS A 34 2.76 -3.20 9.87
CA HIS A 34 2.33 -1.82 9.64
C HIS A 34 1.07 -1.72 8.76
N ILE A 35 0.93 -2.59 7.76
CA ILE A 35 -0.28 -2.65 6.92
C ILE A 35 -1.49 -3.00 7.80
N GLU A 36 -1.35 -3.98 8.70
CA GLU A 36 -2.43 -4.40 9.60
C GLU A 36 -2.94 -3.25 10.49
N LEU A 37 -2.05 -2.35 10.92
CA LEU A 37 -2.43 -1.18 11.72
C LEU A 37 -3.20 -0.10 10.95
N LEU A 38 -3.10 -0.10 9.61
CA LEU A 38 -3.54 0.99 8.74
C LEU A 38 -4.64 0.59 7.73
N LYS A 39 -4.77 -0.69 7.37
CA LYS A 39 -5.65 -1.16 6.27
C LYS A 39 -7.11 -0.73 6.40
N ASP A 40 -7.61 -0.63 7.63
CA ASP A 40 -9.00 -0.24 7.92
C ASP A 40 -9.17 1.26 8.19
N LYS A 41 -8.08 2.04 8.09
CA LYS A 41 -8.05 3.49 8.38
C LYS A 41 -7.83 4.35 7.14
N VAL A 42 -7.53 3.74 5.99
CA VAL A 42 -7.26 4.43 4.72
C VAL A 42 -8.16 3.88 3.62
N ASP A 43 -8.47 4.71 2.62
CA ASP A 43 -9.29 4.33 1.47
C ASP A 43 -8.52 3.53 0.42
N ALA A 44 -7.19 3.71 0.37
CA ALA A 44 -6.29 2.95 -0.49
C ALA A 44 -4.84 3.01 0.01
N MET A 45 -4.09 1.98 -0.37
CA MET A 45 -2.64 1.92 -0.23
C MET A 45 -1.98 1.70 -1.58
N ASN A 46 -0.95 2.49 -1.91
CA ASN A 46 -0.04 2.16 -3.01
C ASN A 46 1.20 1.46 -2.45
N VAL A 47 1.72 0.47 -3.17
CA VAL A 47 3.00 -0.18 -2.86
C VAL A 47 4.04 0.29 -3.87
N THR A 48 5.10 0.93 -3.39
CA THR A 48 6.13 1.50 -4.29
C THR A 48 7.07 0.44 -4.83
N ASP A 49 7.50 0.63 -6.07
CA ASP A 49 8.49 -0.23 -6.71
C ASP A 49 9.87 0.41 -6.65
N HIS A 50 10.82 -0.25 -5.98
CA HIS A 50 12.24 0.13 -5.98
C HIS A 50 12.52 1.63 -5.70
N GLN A 51 11.86 2.22 -4.70
CA GLN A 51 12.00 3.66 -4.39
C GLN A 51 13.46 4.13 -4.35
N SER A 52 13.73 5.26 -5.00
CA SER A 52 15.07 5.85 -5.18
C SER A 52 16.07 4.95 -5.92
N SER A 53 15.58 4.10 -6.83
CA SER A 53 16.38 3.11 -7.57
C SER A 53 17.12 2.12 -6.66
N VAL A 54 16.60 1.90 -5.44
CA VAL A 54 17.18 0.98 -4.47
C VAL A 54 16.51 -0.38 -4.60
N MET A 55 17.31 -1.43 -4.78
CA MET A 55 16.81 -2.81 -4.79
C MET A 55 16.15 -3.13 -3.44
N ARG A 56 14.86 -3.45 -3.51
CA ARG A 56 13.94 -3.74 -2.41
C ARG A 56 13.01 -4.86 -2.85
N PHE A 57 12.20 -5.36 -1.95
CA PHE A 57 11.20 -6.35 -2.31
C PHE A 57 10.25 -5.77 -3.40
N PRO A 58 9.97 -6.50 -4.50
CA PRO A 58 9.15 -5.98 -5.59
C PRO A 58 7.74 -5.60 -5.11
N SER A 59 7.22 -4.48 -5.64
CA SER A 59 5.88 -3.98 -5.30
C SER A 59 4.78 -5.01 -5.52
N LEU A 60 4.85 -5.75 -6.62
CA LEU A 60 3.91 -6.83 -6.94
C LEU A 60 3.93 -7.92 -5.87
N GLY A 61 5.12 -8.36 -5.44
CA GLY A 61 5.24 -9.37 -4.40
C GLY A 61 4.70 -8.89 -3.06
N GLY A 62 4.87 -7.59 -2.75
CA GLY A 62 4.37 -6.99 -1.52
C GLY A 62 2.86 -6.75 -1.50
N ALA A 63 2.20 -6.85 -2.65
CA ALA A 63 0.76 -6.60 -2.82
C ALA A 63 -0.06 -7.89 -3.07
N LEU A 64 0.61 -9.05 -3.19
CA LEU A 64 0.00 -10.38 -3.25
C LEU A 64 -0.23 -10.93 -1.84
#